data_AF-A0A6M8HYC4-F1
#
_entry.id   AF-A0A6M8HYC4-F1
#
_cell.length_a   1.000
_cell.length_b   1.000
_cell.length_c   1.000
_cell.angle_alpha   90.00
_cell.angle_beta   90.00
_cell.angle_gamma   90.00
#
_symmetry.space_group_name_H-M   'P 1'
#
loop_
_entity.id
_entity.type
_entity.pdbx_description
1 polymer ?
#
loop_
_entity_poly.entity_id
_entity_poly.type
_entity_poly.pdbx_seq_one_letter_code
_entity_poly.pdbx_strand_id
1 'polypeptide(L)' 'MLIAGGIGGTTTRLALVSAEAGPRNFLARQDYKSTDNSGLQPIVEAFLTSTGGHPTPPPVSTWQVR' A
#
# COMPACT_ATOMS: atom_id res chain seq x y z
N MET A 1 2.47 -4.15 -12.01
CA MET A 1 1.79 -4.41 -10.73
C MET A 1 1.32 -3.08 -10.16
N LEU A 2 0.09 -3.02 -9.63
CA LEU A 2 -0.47 -1.82 -9.01
C LEU A 2 -1.08 -2.19 -7.65
N ILE A 3 -1.10 -1.22 -6.73
CA ILE A 3 -1.87 -1.33 -5.48
C ILE A 3 -3.14 -0.51 -5.63
N ALA A 4 -4.28 -1.14 -5.36
CA ALA A 4 -5.57 -0.49 -5.24
C ALA A 4 -5.95 -0.39 -3.76
N GLY A 5 -6.43 0.78 -3.33
CA GLY A 5 -6.79 1.05 -1.94
C GLY A 5 -8.20 1.61 -1.80
N GLY A 6 -8.97 1.05 -0.86
CA GLY A 6 -10.21 1.63 -0.35
C GLY A 6 -10.02 2.04 1.10
N ILE A 7 -10.09 3.35 1.38
CA ILE A 7 -9.84 3.91 2.70
C ILE A 7 -11.18 4.32 3.32
N GLY A 8 -11.58 3.64 4.39
CA GLY A 8 -12.77 3.96 5.19
C GLY A 8 -12.40 4.35 6.61
N GLY A 9 -13.38 4.89 7.34
CA GLY A 9 -13.16 5.34 8.73
C GLY A 9 -12.79 4.21 9.71
N THR A 10 -13.27 2.99 9.45
CA THR A 10 -13.06 1.82 10.33
C THR A 10 -12.13 0.77 9.72
N THR A 11 -12.01 0.74 8.41
CA THR A 11 -11.28 -0.31 7.70
C THR A 11 -10.61 0.26 6.46
N THR A 12 -9.37 -0.13 6.26
CA THR A 12 -8.64 0.09 5.01
C THR A 12 -8.48 -1.25 4.31
N ARG A 13 -8.84 -1.30 3.02
CA ARG A 13 -8.66 -2.48 2.17
C ARG A 13 -7.60 -2.19 1.13
N LEU A 14 -6.59 -3.05 1.04
CA LEU A 14 -5.57 -3.01 -0.01
C LEU A 14 -5.66 -4.26 -0.88
N ALA A 15 -5.34 -4.10 -2.16
CA ALA A 15 -5.23 -5.21 -3.10
C ALA A 15 -4.11 -4.99 -4.10
N LEU A 16 -3.42 -6.09 -4.46
CA LEU A 16 -2.43 -6.14 -5.52
C LEU A 16 -3.13 -6.59 -6.81
N VAL A 17 -2.98 -5.80 -7.87
CA VAL A 17 -3.59 -6.08 -9.17
C VAL A 17 -2.55 -6.04 -10.29
N SER A 18 -2.77 -6.84 -11.33
CA SER A 18 -2.10 -6.70 -12.61
C SER A 18 -2.89 -5.72 -13.48
N ALA A 19 -2.18 -4.80 -14.13
CA ALA A 19 -2.80 -3.85 -15.05
C ALA A 19 -3.36 -4.57 -16.28
N GLU A 20 -2.71 -5.66 -16.67
CA GLU A 20 -3.02 -6.51 -17.81
C GLU A 20 -4.21 -7.44 -17.54
N ALA A 21 -4.33 -7.97 -16.32
CA ALA A 21 -5.43 -8.85 -15.90
C ALA A 21 -6.70 -8.10 -15.47
N GLY A 22 -6.62 -6.76 -15.35
CA GLY A 22 -7.71 -5.88 -15.00
C GLY A 22 -8.05 -5.82 -13.50
N PRO A 23 -8.85 -4.82 -13.08
CA PRO A 23 -9.03 -4.43 -11.68
C PRO A 23 -9.89 -5.41 -10.84
N ARG A 24 -10.38 -6.50 -11.42
CA ARG A 24 -11.19 -7.53 -10.74
C ARG A 24 -10.43 -8.82 -10.46
N ASN A 25 -9.21 -8.95 -10.97
CA ASN A 25 -8.36 -10.10 -10.71
C ASN A 25 -7.28 -9.71 -9.70
N PHE A 26 -7.58 -9.92 -8.41
CA PHE A 26 -6.68 -9.60 -7.31
C PHE A 26 -5.66 -10.71 -7.11
N LEU A 27 -4.39 -10.37 -7.17
CA LEU A 27 -3.28 -11.28 -6.85
C LEU A 27 -3.11 -11.44 -5.35
N ALA A 28 -3.42 -10.39 -4.60
CA ALA A 28 -3.53 -10.39 -3.15
C ALA A 28 -4.56 -9.35 -2.72
N ARG A 29 -5.23 -9.58 -1.58
CA ARG A 29 -6.15 -8.63 -0.97
C ARG A 29 -6.14 -8.82 0.54
N GLN A 30 -6.12 -7.71 1.28
CA GLN A 30 -6.18 -7.75 2.73
C GLN A 30 -6.94 -6.54 3.30
N ASP A 31 -7.65 -6.79 4.39
CA ASP A 31 -8.38 -5.79 5.17
C ASP A 31 -7.64 -5.52 6.47
N TYR A 32 -7.53 -4.24 6.82
CA TYR A 32 -6.85 -3.75 8.01
C TYR A 32 -7.82 -2.89 8.82
N LYS A 33 -7.97 -3.18 10.11
CA LYS A 33 -8.77 -2.34 11.00
C LYS A 33 -8.00 -1.06 11.29
N SER A 34 -8.68 0.08 11.18
CA SER A 34 -8.09 1.39 11.45
C SER A 34 -7.67 1.56 12.92
N THR A 35 -8.29 0.82 13.84
CA THR A 35 -7.93 0.84 15.28
C THR A 35 -6.56 0.22 15.56
N ASP A 36 -6.10 -0.66 14.68
CA ASP A 36 -4.90 -1.47 14.91
C ASP A 36 -3.67 -0.83 14.22
N ASN A 37 -3.86 0.28 13.51
CA ASN A 37 -2.85 0.91 12.67
C ASN A 37 -2.89 2.43 12.84
N SER A 38 -1.75 3.06 13.12
CA SER A 38 -1.62 4.50 13.33
C SER A 38 -1.58 5.31 12.02
N GLY A 39 -2.40 4.93 11.04
CA GLY A 39 -2.50 5.58 9.73
C GLY A 39 -2.24 4.65 8.55
N LEU A 40 -2.10 5.23 7.35
CA LEU A 40 -1.98 4.46 6.10
C LEU A 40 -0.58 3.88 5.86
N GLN A 41 0.47 4.59 6.29
CA GLN A 41 1.84 4.13 6.10
C GLN A 41 2.09 2.73 6.69
N PRO A 42 1.78 2.44 7.98
CA PRO A 42 2.00 1.10 8.54
C PRO A 42 1.15 0.02 7.84
N ILE A 43 -0.04 0.38 7.35
CA ILE A 43 -0.90 -0.54 6.58
C ILE A 43 -0.24 -0.91 5.25
N VAL A 44 0.29 0.07 4.52
CA VAL A 44 0.98 -0.14 3.24
C VAL A 44 2.26 -0.94 3.44
N GLU A 45 3.05 -0.65 4.48
CA GLU A 45 4.26 -1.40 4.81
C GLU A 45 3.96 -2.87 5.15
N ALA A 46 2.93 -3.11 5.97
CA ALA A 46 2.49 -4.46 6.30
C ALA A 46 2.00 -5.24 5.08
N PHE A 47 1.26 -4.58 4.18
CA PHE A 47 0.78 -5.18 2.94
C PHE A 47 1.90 -5.49 1.94
N LEU A 48 2.86 -4.58 1.79
CA LEU A 48 4.03 -4.82 0.95
C LEU A 48 4.85 -5.99 1.49
N THR A 49 5.10 -6.03 2.80
CA THR A 49 5.82 -7.13 3.45
C THR A 49 5.13 -8.48 3.22
N SER A 50 3.80 -8.56 3.37
CA SER A 50 3.05 -9.81 3.17
C SER A 50 3.01 -10.27 1.70
N THR A 51 3.19 -9.34 0.76
CA THR A 51 3.20 -9.62 -0.68
C THR A 51 4.62 -9.73 -1.27
N GLY A 52 5.66 -9.63 -0.44
CA GLY A 52 7.06 -9.68 -0.87
C GLY A 52 7.57 -8.40 -1.54
N GLY A 53 6.82 -7.31 -1.46
CA GLY A 53 7.24 -5.97 -1.89
C GLY A 53 7.96 -5.19 -0.78
N HIS A 54 8.57 -4.07 -1.16
CA HIS A 54 9.12 -3.09 -0.21
C HIS A 54 8.86 -1.67 -0.70
N PRO A 55 8.63 -0.69 0.19
CA PRO A 55 8.51 0.70 -0.21
C PRO A 55 9.86 1.22 -0.70
N THR A 56 9.86 1.90 -1.85
CA THR A 56 11.03 2.65 -2.29
C THR A 56 11.02 4.01 -1.59
N PRO A 57 12.07 4.37 -0.84
CA PRO A 57 12.12 5.68 -0.22
C PRO A 57 12.08 6.78 -1.29
N PRO A 58 11.48 7.95 -1.00
CA PRO A 58 11.54 9.07 -1.92
C PRO A 58 13.01 9.44 -2.20
N PRO A 59 13.33 9.94 -3.41
CA PRO A 59 14.68 10.39 -3.69
C PRO A 59 15.08 11.46 -2.68
N VAL A 60 16.24 11.29 -2.05
CA VAL A 60 16.82 12.32 -1.18
C VAL A 60 17.04 13.58 -2.02
N SER A 61 16.28 14.64 -1.75
CA SER A 61 16.47 15.92 -2.44
C SER A 61 17.78 16.53 -1.94
N THR A 62 18.80 16.53 -2.80
CA THR A 62 20.13 17.08 -2.51
C THR A 62 20.20 18.61 -2.60
N TRP A 63 19.06 19.30 -2.64
CA TRP A 63 18.96 20.76 -2.85
C TRP A 63 18.84 21.59 -1.56
N GLN A 64 19.45 21.17 -0.45
CA GLN A 64 19.56 21.97 0.79
C GLN A 64 21.01 22.31 1.15
N VAL A 65 21.80 22.75 0.18
CA VAL A 65 23.06 23.48 0.45
C VAL A 65 23.09 24.74 -0.41
N ARG A 66 22.44 25.81 0.05
CA ARG A 66 22.81 27.21 -0.23
C ARG A 66 22.35 28.09 0.92
#